data_AF-A0A3D5LA58-F1
#
_entry.id   AF-A0A3D5LA58-F1
#
_cell.length_a   1.000
_cell.length_b   1.000
_cell.length_c   1.000
_cell.angle_alpha   90.00
_cell.angle_beta   90.00
_cell.angle_gamma   90.00
#
_symmetry.space_group_name_H-M   'P 1'
#
loop_
_entity.id
_entity.type
_entity.pdbx_description
1 polymer ?
#
loop_
_entity_poly.entity_id
_entity_poly.type
_entity_poly.pdbx_seq_one_letter_code
_entity_poly.pdbx_strand_id
1 'polypeptide(L)'
;MPCTTILVGKKASYDGSTIIARNDDSGSGHYTSKKFAVIHPEEQPKIYKSVISHVEIELPENPIRYTAMPNTEEGEGIWAACGVNEAHVGMTATETITSNPRVLGADPLVRYQPAKDGKEEIPGGIGEEDIVYIVLPYIHSAREGVKRLGSLLEQYGTYEMNGIAFQDADEIWWLET
;
A
#
# COMPACT_ATOMS: atom_id res chain seq x y z
N MET A 1 2.48 14.71 1.80
CA MET A 1 3.63 14.40 2.66
C MET A 1 4.80 14.07 1.75
N PRO A 2 6.00 14.67 1.85
CA PRO A 2 7.11 14.16 1.05
C PRO A 2 7.72 12.97 1.79
N CYS A 3 7.48 11.76 1.30
CA CYS A 3 8.34 10.64 1.70
C CYS A 3 9.65 10.75 0.90
N THR A 4 10.58 9.85 1.14
CA THR A 4 11.72 9.66 0.22
C THR A 4 12.08 8.19 0.16
N THR A 5 12.14 7.66 -1.06
CA THR A 5 12.42 6.25 -1.32
C THR A 5 13.78 6.05 -1.98
N ILE A 6 14.52 5.03 -1.54
CA ILE A 6 15.79 4.58 -2.10
C ILE A 6 15.65 3.12 -2.54
N LEU A 7 16.11 2.84 -3.77
CA LEU A 7 16.11 1.51 -4.38
C LEU A 7 17.55 1.13 -4.75
N VAL A 8 18.04 -0.02 -4.32
CA VAL A 8 19.39 -0.53 -4.62
C VAL A 8 19.30 -1.95 -5.13
N GLY A 9 19.50 -2.13 -6.44
CA GLY A 9 19.49 -3.46 -7.06
C GLY A 9 20.69 -4.31 -6.62
N LYS A 10 20.54 -5.65 -6.71
CA LYS A 10 21.54 -6.61 -6.21
C LYS A 10 22.97 -6.46 -6.73
N LYS A 11 23.15 -5.89 -7.92
CA LYS A 11 24.50 -5.63 -8.49
C LYS A 11 25.08 -4.27 -8.09
N ALA A 12 24.27 -3.40 -7.48
CA ALA A 12 24.66 -2.08 -7.01
C ALA A 12 24.94 -2.07 -5.51
N SER A 13 24.35 -3.00 -4.74
CA SER A 13 24.67 -3.17 -3.32
C SER A 13 26.04 -3.81 -3.12
N TYR A 14 26.63 -3.57 -1.95
CA TYR A 14 27.96 -4.09 -1.60
C TYR A 14 27.97 -5.61 -1.40
N ASP A 15 26.89 -6.17 -0.85
CA ASP A 15 26.78 -7.56 -0.42
C ASP A 15 25.93 -8.45 -1.34
N GLY A 16 25.43 -7.89 -2.45
CA GLY A 16 24.56 -8.63 -3.37
C GLY A 16 23.08 -8.64 -2.98
N SER A 17 22.67 -7.93 -1.92
CA SER A 17 21.26 -7.84 -1.51
C SER A 17 20.45 -6.87 -2.37
N THR A 18 19.15 -7.10 -2.51
CA THR A 18 18.19 -6.08 -2.94
C THR A 18 17.79 -5.24 -1.73
N ILE A 19 17.72 -3.91 -1.91
CA ILE A 19 17.32 -2.99 -0.84
C ILE A 19 16.26 -2.03 -1.36
N ILE A 20 15.12 -2.01 -0.68
CA ILE A 20 14.12 -0.95 -0.76
C ILE A 20 14.02 -0.29 0.62
N ALA A 21 14.08 1.04 0.66
CA ALA A 21 14.00 1.81 1.89
C ALA A 21 13.18 3.07 1.66
N ARG A 22 12.38 3.47 2.66
CA ARG A 22 11.54 4.66 2.60
C ARG A 22 11.47 5.32 3.97
N ASN A 23 11.55 6.65 4.00
CA ASN A 23 11.11 7.42 5.16
C ASN A 23 9.59 7.56 5.13
N ASP A 24 8.92 7.06 6.16
CA ASP A 24 7.47 7.22 6.34
C ASP A 24 7.20 8.50 7.16
N ASP A 25 7.13 9.62 6.45
CA ASP A 25 7.10 10.95 7.06
C ASP A 25 5.69 11.30 7.59
N SER A 26 5.64 12.19 8.60
CA SER A 26 4.39 12.70 9.18
C SER A 26 4.22 14.21 8.93
N GLY A 27 2.97 14.68 9.00
CA GLY A 27 2.62 16.04 8.62
C GLY A 27 3.36 17.04 9.50
N SER A 28 3.71 18.22 8.97
CA SER A 28 4.44 19.22 9.77
C SER A 28 3.70 19.51 11.08
N GLY A 29 4.43 19.48 12.20
CA GLY A 29 3.87 19.68 13.54
C GLY A 29 3.14 18.47 14.14
N HIS A 30 3.11 17.35 13.44
CA HIS A 30 2.53 16.09 13.90
C HIS A 30 3.62 15.03 14.03
N TYR A 31 3.38 14.04 14.88
CA TYR A 31 4.20 12.85 15.00
C TYR A 31 3.26 11.65 15.05
N THR A 32 3.45 10.70 14.15
CA THR A 32 2.62 9.50 14.06
C THR A 32 3.40 8.33 14.64
N SER A 33 2.95 7.80 15.77
CA SER A 33 3.68 6.72 16.45
C SER A 33 3.49 5.41 15.71
N LYS A 34 4.57 4.70 15.43
CA LYS A 34 4.53 3.41 14.70
C LYS A 34 4.76 2.22 15.62
N LYS A 35 4.09 1.11 15.31
CA LYS A 35 4.37 -0.21 15.89
C LYS A 35 5.22 -1.01 14.91
N PHE A 36 6.01 -1.95 15.41
CA PHE A 36 6.49 -3.07 14.61
C PHE A 36 5.63 -4.29 14.94
N ALA A 37 4.90 -4.79 13.95
CA ALA A 37 3.95 -5.89 14.12
C ALA A 37 4.31 -7.07 13.20
N VAL A 38 4.05 -8.28 13.68
CA VAL A 38 3.98 -9.48 12.85
C VAL A 38 2.49 -9.80 12.74
N ILE A 39 1.98 -9.86 11.52
CA ILE A 39 0.59 -10.21 11.23
C ILE A 39 0.55 -11.68 10.82
N HIS A 40 -0.16 -12.48 11.59
CA HIS A 40 -0.36 -13.89 11.32
C HIS A 40 -1.55 -14.12 10.37
N PRO A 41 -1.54 -15.21 9.58
CA PRO A 41 -2.63 -15.52 8.65
C PRO A 41 -4.04 -15.49 9.26
N GLU A 42 -4.18 -15.95 10.51
CA GLU A 42 -5.44 -15.97 11.25
C GLU A 42 -5.96 -14.58 11.67
N GLU A 43 -5.11 -13.56 11.66
CA GLU A 43 -5.47 -12.17 11.96
C GLU A 43 -5.96 -11.42 10.71
N GLN A 44 -5.69 -11.97 9.53
CA GLN A 44 -6.07 -11.37 8.26
C GLN A 44 -7.56 -11.62 7.95
N PRO A 45 -8.36 -10.57 7.68
CA PRO A 45 -9.79 -10.74 7.44
C PRO A 45 -10.07 -11.31 6.04
N LYS A 46 -11.22 -11.98 5.90
CA LYS A 46 -11.75 -12.40 4.59
C LYS A 46 -12.35 -11.23 3.80
N ILE A 47 -12.96 -10.28 4.51
CA ILE A 47 -13.50 -9.05 3.93
C ILE A 47 -12.79 -7.90 4.61
N TYR A 48 -11.99 -7.17 3.84
CA TYR A 48 -11.32 -5.95 4.29
C TYR A 48 -12.20 -4.75 4.00
N LYS A 49 -12.28 -3.82 4.95
CA LYS A 49 -12.93 -2.52 4.77
C LYS A 49 -11.98 -1.41 5.19
N SER A 50 -11.71 -0.48 4.29
CA SER A 50 -10.90 0.70 4.59
C SER A 50 -11.64 1.68 5.49
N VAL A 51 -10.90 2.50 6.23
CA VAL A 51 -11.50 3.50 7.13
C VAL A 51 -11.74 4.81 6.39
N ILE A 52 -10.83 5.26 5.52
CA ILE A 52 -10.94 6.57 4.86
C ILE A 52 -11.89 6.51 3.67
N SER A 53 -11.77 5.48 2.84
CA SER A 53 -12.52 5.41 1.59
C SER A 53 -13.79 4.57 1.67
N HIS A 54 -13.96 3.77 2.73
CA HIS A 54 -15.04 2.79 2.91
C HIS A 54 -15.07 1.70 1.81
N VAL A 55 -13.99 1.52 1.04
CA VAL A 55 -13.90 0.43 0.05
C VAL A 55 -13.92 -0.92 0.77
N GLU A 56 -14.71 -1.85 0.23
CA GLU A 56 -14.80 -3.23 0.73
C GLU A 56 -14.19 -4.19 -0.30
N ILE A 57 -13.30 -5.06 0.15
CA ILE A 57 -12.53 -5.98 -0.70
C ILE A 57 -12.59 -7.39 -0.12
N GLU A 58 -13.06 -8.35 -0.91
CA GLU A 58 -12.91 -9.77 -0.61
C GLU A 58 -11.45 -10.18 -0.83
N LEU A 59 -10.80 -10.67 0.23
CA LEU A 59 -9.41 -11.07 0.20
C LEU A 59 -9.28 -12.60 0.05
N PRO A 60 -8.23 -13.10 -0.63
CA PRO A 60 -7.96 -14.53 -0.71
C PRO A 60 -7.86 -15.19 0.67
N GLU A 61 -8.33 -16.43 0.79
CA GLU A 61 -8.37 -17.17 2.07
C GLU A 61 -7.02 -17.76 2.51
N ASN A 62 -5.95 -17.53 1.75
CA ASN A 62 -4.61 -18.07 1.98
C ASN A 62 -3.54 -16.98 2.18
N PRO A 63 -3.73 -16.02 3.11
CA PRO A 63 -2.71 -15.04 3.42
C PRO A 63 -1.49 -15.72 4.05
N ILE A 64 -0.30 -15.22 3.72
CA ILE A 64 0.95 -15.63 4.35
C ILE A 64 1.38 -14.64 5.43
N ARG A 65 2.14 -15.10 6.43
CA ARG A 65 2.61 -14.24 7.53
C ARG A 65 3.52 -13.12 6.99
N TYR A 66 3.42 -11.93 7.56
CA TYR A 66 4.27 -10.80 7.18
C TYR A 66 4.52 -9.83 8.36
N THR A 67 5.57 -9.03 8.24
CA THR A 67 5.79 -7.89 9.14
C THR A 67 5.10 -6.64 8.62
N ALA A 68 4.72 -5.72 9.51
CA ALA A 68 4.12 -4.44 9.16
C ALA A 68 4.60 -3.33 10.12
N MET A 69 4.46 -2.08 9.69
CA MET A 69 4.70 -0.88 10.49
C MET A 69 3.42 -0.03 10.67
N PRO A 70 2.34 -0.55 11.28
CA PRO A 70 1.07 0.16 11.40
C PRO A 70 1.14 1.37 12.34
N ASN A 71 0.20 2.31 12.18
CA ASN A 71 -0.01 3.40 13.12
C ASN A 71 -0.41 2.85 14.50
N THR A 72 0.00 3.56 15.56
CA THR A 72 -0.40 3.24 16.93
C THR A 72 -1.77 3.80 17.24
N GLU A 73 -2.02 5.01 16.72
CA GLU A 73 -3.24 5.77 16.82
C GLU A 73 -4.36 5.13 15.99
N GLU A 74 -5.57 5.07 16.54
CA GLU A 74 -6.75 4.59 15.85
C GLU A 74 -7.43 5.73 15.05
N GLY A 75 -8.27 5.37 14.08
CA GLY A 75 -9.22 6.29 13.44
C GLY A 75 -8.98 6.59 11.96
N GLU A 76 -7.81 6.26 11.41
CA GLU A 76 -7.49 6.49 9.99
C GLU A 76 -7.21 5.21 9.21
N GLY A 77 -7.39 4.03 9.81
CA GLY A 77 -7.11 2.75 9.17
C GLY A 77 -5.82 2.10 9.65
N ILE A 78 -5.32 1.12 8.90
CA ILE A 78 -4.21 0.26 9.34
C ILE A 78 -2.85 0.93 9.11
N TRP A 79 -2.65 1.54 7.93
CA TRP A 79 -1.40 2.22 7.56
C TRP A 79 -0.16 1.34 7.77
N ALA A 80 -0.21 0.12 7.23
CA ALA A 80 0.83 -0.90 7.42
C ALA A 80 2.22 -0.50 6.89
N ALA A 81 2.30 0.54 6.03
CA ALA A 81 3.48 1.26 5.54
C ALA A 81 4.55 0.43 4.81
N CYS A 82 5.13 -0.58 5.43
CA CYS A 82 6.11 -1.48 4.82
C CYS A 82 6.19 -2.82 5.56
N GLY A 83 6.74 -3.82 4.88
CA GLY A 83 6.81 -5.17 5.43
C GLY A 83 7.63 -6.15 4.59
N VAL A 84 7.89 -7.32 5.17
CA VAL A 84 8.44 -8.50 4.50
C VAL A 84 7.57 -9.71 4.83
N ASN A 85 7.17 -10.48 3.82
CA ASN A 85 6.38 -11.69 4.01
C ASN A 85 7.23 -12.96 4.14
N GLU A 86 6.61 -14.10 4.46
CA GLU A 86 7.33 -15.37 4.64
C GLU A 86 7.93 -15.95 3.35
N ALA A 87 7.52 -15.45 2.17
CA ALA A 87 8.13 -15.76 0.88
C ALA A 87 9.36 -14.87 0.59
N HIS A 88 9.80 -14.06 1.56
CA HIS A 88 10.92 -13.12 1.45
C HIS A 88 10.70 -12.01 0.41
N VAL A 89 9.45 -11.64 0.18
CA VAL A 89 9.09 -10.46 -0.62
C VAL A 89 8.98 -9.26 0.31
N GLY A 90 9.71 -8.20 0.01
CA GLY A 90 9.61 -6.91 0.67
C GLY A 90 8.70 -5.95 -0.10
N MET A 91 7.96 -5.11 0.61
CA MET A 91 7.11 -4.08 0.03
C MET A 91 7.13 -2.81 0.90
N THR A 92 7.14 -1.64 0.26
CA THR A 92 6.88 -0.37 0.94
C THR A 92 5.91 0.46 0.13
N ALA A 93 4.85 0.93 0.79
CA ALA A 93 3.80 1.76 0.22
C ALA A 93 3.41 2.82 1.27
N THR A 94 3.52 4.12 0.99
CA THR A 94 3.75 4.74 -0.33
C THR A 94 4.73 5.91 -0.32
N GLU A 95 5.20 6.25 -1.52
CA GLU A 95 5.73 7.56 -1.85
C GLU A 95 4.61 8.37 -2.49
N THR A 96 4.10 9.42 -1.85
CA THR A 96 3.12 10.28 -2.53
C THR A 96 3.82 11.00 -3.70
N ILE A 97 3.37 10.73 -4.92
CA ILE A 97 3.90 11.32 -6.16
C ILE A 97 2.95 12.38 -6.71
N THR A 98 3.15 12.78 -7.96
CA THR A 98 2.38 13.86 -8.61
C THR A 98 1.67 13.37 -9.85
N SER A 99 0.57 14.04 -10.19
CA SER A 99 -0.15 13.84 -11.45
C SER A 99 -0.38 15.19 -12.14
N ASN A 100 -1.05 15.17 -13.30
CA ASN A 100 -1.36 16.37 -14.06
C ASN A 100 -2.83 16.41 -14.51
N PRO A 101 -3.40 17.60 -14.75
CA PRO A 101 -4.83 17.73 -15.07
C PRO A 101 -5.29 16.98 -16.33
N ARG A 102 -4.39 16.65 -17.28
CA ARG A 102 -4.78 15.97 -18.51
C ARG A 102 -5.12 14.51 -18.26
N VAL A 103 -4.31 13.79 -17.48
CA VAL A 103 -4.61 12.40 -17.13
C VAL A 103 -5.78 12.34 -16.16
N LEU A 104 -5.83 13.22 -15.15
CA LEU A 104 -6.95 13.29 -14.20
C LEU A 104 -8.28 13.68 -14.84
N GLY A 105 -8.25 14.34 -16.02
CA GLY A 105 -9.45 14.63 -16.79
C GLY A 105 -9.97 13.42 -17.58
N ALA A 106 -9.12 12.44 -17.88
CA ALA A 106 -9.48 11.21 -18.58
C ALA A 106 -9.78 10.06 -17.60
N ASP A 107 -9.03 9.97 -16.51
CA ASP A 107 -9.16 8.98 -15.45
C ASP A 107 -9.08 9.68 -14.08
N PRO A 108 -10.22 10.18 -13.55
CA PRO A 108 -10.26 10.90 -12.29
C PRO A 108 -10.06 9.96 -11.09
N LEU A 109 -9.49 10.50 -10.01
CA LEU A 109 -9.36 9.80 -8.73
C LEU A 109 -10.72 9.34 -8.18
N VAL A 110 -10.78 8.11 -7.68
CA VAL A 110 -11.99 7.48 -7.12
C VAL A 110 -12.14 7.90 -5.66
N ARG A 111 -12.64 9.12 -5.44
CA ARG A 111 -12.79 9.71 -4.10
C ARG A 111 -14.09 9.26 -3.43
N TYR A 112 -14.02 9.03 -2.11
CA TYR A 112 -15.19 8.82 -1.27
C TYR A 112 -16.16 10.01 -1.35
N GLN A 113 -17.45 9.71 -1.44
CA GLN A 113 -18.52 10.70 -1.42
C GLN A 113 -19.46 10.40 -0.26
N PRO A 114 -19.50 11.26 0.78
CA PRO A 114 -20.35 11.02 1.92
C PRO A 114 -21.84 11.13 1.57
N ALA A 115 -22.67 10.40 2.31
CA ALA A 115 -24.12 10.49 2.20
C ALA A 115 -24.59 11.95 2.37
N LYS A 116 -25.33 12.46 1.40
CA LYS A 116 -25.78 13.86 1.38
C LYS A 116 -27.09 14.01 0.62
N ASP A 117 -27.96 14.89 1.11
CA ASP A 117 -29.23 15.25 0.46
C ASP A 117 -30.11 14.03 0.12
N GLY A 118 -30.15 13.04 1.02
CA GLY A 118 -30.92 11.81 0.85
C GLY A 118 -30.30 10.76 -0.09
N LYS A 119 -29.09 11.00 -0.61
CA LYS A 119 -28.31 10.01 -1.35
C LYS A 119 -27.43 9.20 -0.39
N GLU A 120 -27.33 7.90 -0.66
CA GLU A 120 -26.39 7.02 0.03
C GLU A 120 -24.94 7.43 -0.26
N GLU A 121 -24.03 7.03 0.63
CA GLU A 121 -22.60 7.23 0.40
C GLU A 121 -22.11 6.41 -0.79
N ILE A 122 -21.04 6.87 -1.43
CA ILE A 122 -20.33 6.15 -2.48
C ILE A 122 -18.90 5.92 -2.00
N PRO A 123 -18.48 4.66 -1.78
CA PRO A 123 -17.10 4.34 -1.43
C PRO A 123 -16.09 4.88 -2.43
N GLY A 124 -14.91 5.27 -1.95
CA GLY A 124 -13.76 5.59 -2.79
C GLY A 124 -12.99 4.34 -3.22
N GLY A 125 -11.82 4.56 -3.82
CA GLY A 125 -10.86 3.50 -4.17
C GLY A 125 -9.90 3.16 -3.02
N ILE A 126 -8.82 2.46 -3.35
CA ILE A 126 -7.74 2.15 -2.40
C ILE A 126 -6.74 3.31 -2.28
N GLY A 127 -6.06 3.43 -1.15
CA GLY A 127 -5.01 4.40 -0.86
C GLY A 127 -3.91 3.81 0.02
N GLU A 128 -3.02 4.67 0.50
CA GLU A 128 -1.86 4.28 1.30
C GLU A 128 -2.23 3.47 2.55
N GLU A 129 -3.38 3.75 3.18
CA GLU A 129 -3.86 3.02 4.37
C GLU A 129 -4.01 1.50 4.11
N ASP A 130 -4.29 1.11 2.86
CA ASP A 130 -4.73 -0.22 2.46
C ASP A 130 -3.60 -1.07 1.86
N ILE A 131 -2.77 -0.44 1.03
CA ILE A 131 -2.04 -1.11 -0.06
C ILE A 131 -1.14 -2.26 0.43
N VAL A 132 -0.33 -2.07 1.48
CA VAL A 132 0.51 -3.16 2.01
C VAL A 132 -0.35 -4.32 2.52
N TYR A 133 -1.45 -4.00 3.22
CA TYR A 133 -2.31 -4.97 3.90
C TYR A 133 -3.06 -5.88 2.92
N ILE A 134 -3.49 -5.35 1.78
CA ILE A 134 -4.26 -6.09 0.77
C ILE A 134 -3.40 -6.74 -0.32
N VAL A 135 -2.09 -6.43 -0.37
CA VAL A 135 -1.15 -6.94 -1.39
C VAL A 135 -0.12 -7.91 -0.81
N LEU A 136 0.69 -7.47 0.15
CA LEU A 136 1.88 -8.19 0.62
C LEU A 136 1.61 -9.64 1.10
N PRO A 137 0.51 -9.95 1.81
CA PRO A 137 0.26 -11.32 2.26
C PRO A 137 -0.20 -12.29 1.15
N TYR A 138 -0.25 -11.87 -0.12
CA TYR A 138 -0.81 -12.68 -1.21
C TYR A 138 0.14 -12.85 -2.40
N ILE A 139 1.42 -12.54 -2.22
CA ILE A 139 2.42 -12.52 -3.30
C ILE A 139 3.68 -13.30 -2.92
N HIS A 140 4.31 -13.95 -3.89
CA HIS A 140 5.51 -14.78 -3.71
C HIS A 140 6.72 -14.26 -4.50
N SER A 141 6.55 -13.17 -5.25
CA SER A 141 7.64 -12.42 -5.90
C SER A 141 7.31 -10.93 -6.00
N ALA A 142 8.33 -10.10 -6.21
CA ALA A 142 8.15 -8.66 -6.41
C ALA A 142 7.24 -8.35 -7.61
N ARG A 143 7.39 -9.15 -8.68
CA ARG A 143 6.60 -9.04 -9.91
C ARG A 143 5.14 -9.46 -9.71
N GLU A 144 4.87 -10.45 -8.85
CA GLU A 144 3.50 -10.74 -8.42
C GLU A 144 2.89 -9.56 -7.65
N GLY A 145 3.68 -8.88 -6.82
CA GLY A 145 3.31 -7.61 -6.17
C GLY A 145 2.80 -6.57 -7.15
N VAL A 146 3.59 -6.28 -8.20
CA VAL A 146 3.22 -5.38 -9.29
C VAL A 146 1.90 -5.79 -9.95
N LYS A 147 1.76 -7.07 -10.32
CA LYS A 147 0.56 -7.55 -11.02
C LYS A 147 -0.69 -7.50 -10.13
N ARG A 148 -0.56 -7.89 -8.86
CA ARG A 148 -1.66 -7.88 -7.90
C ARG A 148 -2.13 -6.46 -7.65
N LEU A 149 -1.21 -5.54 -7.35
CA LEU A 149 -1.57 -4.14 -7.12
C LEU A 149 -2.19 -3.51 -8.38
N GLY A 150 -1.62 -3.76 -9.56
CA GLY A 150 -2.22 -3.32 -10.82
C GLY A 150 -3.67 -3.80 -11.00
N SER A 151 -3.93 -5.08 -10.76
CA SER A 151 -5.29 -5.64 -10.84
C SER A 151 -6.25 -5.03 -9.81
N LEU A 152 -5.78 -4.73 -8.59
CA LEU A 152 -6.61 -4.07 -7.57
C LEU A 152 -6.91 -2.63 -7.95
N LEU A 153 -5.95 -1.90 -8.52
CA LEU A 153 -6.14 -0.53 -9.02
C LEU A 153 -7.15 -0.51 -10.19
N GLU A 154 -7.07 -1.46 -11.12
CA GLU A 154 -8.05 -1.60 -12.21
C GLU A 154 -9.47 -1.87 -11.68
N GLN A 155 -9.59 -2.66 -10.62
CA GLN A 155 -10.88 -3.09 -10.08
C GLN A 155 -11.53 -2.05 -9.16
N TYR A 156 -10.74 -1.41 -8.30
CA TYR A 156 -11.23 -0.55 -7.23
C TYR A 156 -10.87 0.94 -7.42
N GLY A 157 -9.95 1.25 -8.33
CA GLY A 157 -9.38 2.59 -8.48
C GLY A 157 -8.61 3.06 -7.25
N THR A 158 -8.14 4.30 -7.27
CA THR A 158 -7.44 4.92 -6.13
C THR A 158 -7.86 6.38 -5.94
N TYR A 159 -7.80 6.87 -4.69
CA TYR A 159 -8.02 8.27 -4.36
C TYR A 159 -6.72 9.09 -4.21
N GLU A 160 -5.57 8.48 -4.46
CA GLU A 160 -4.24 9.05 -4.29
C GLU A 160 -3.33 8.82 -5.51
N MET A 161 -2.15 9.44 -5.52
CA MET A 161 -1.13 9.26 -6.54
C MET A 161 0.13 8.77 -5.82
N ASN A 162 0.46 7.50 -6.01
CA ASN A 162 1.42 6.81 -5.16
C ASN A 162 2.49 6.08 -5.98
N GLY A 163 3.71 6.08 -5.45
CA GLY A 163 4.82 5.21 -5.82
C GLY A 163 4.96 4.08 -4.81
N ILE A 164 5.15 2.86 -5.30
CA ILE A 164 5.23 1.64 -4.51
C ILE A 164 6.44 0.83 -4.94
N ALA A 165 7.25 0.40 -3.97
CA ALA A 165 8.37 -0.49 -4.23
C ALA A 165 8.09 -1.92 -3.77
N PHE A 166 8.49 -2.87 -4.60
CA PHE A 166 8.51 -4.30 -4.28
C PHE A 166 9.93 -4.84 -4.48
N GLN A 167 10.34 -5.79 -3.65
CA GLN A 167 11.57 -6.53 -3.87
C GLN A 167 11.43 -8.00 -3.51
N ASP A 168 12.22 -8.83 -4.17
CA ASP A 168 12.57 -10.18 -3.74
C ASP A 168 14.09 -10.35 -3.85
N ALA A 169 14.62 -11.57 -3.70
CA ALA A 169 16.06 -11.81 -3.77
C ALA A 169 16.69 -11.43 -5.12
N ASP A 170 15.89 -11.34 -6.19
CA ASP A 170 16.39 -11.22 -7.55
C ASP A 170 16.10 -9.88 -8.21
N GLU A 171 14.94 -9.28 -7.94
CA GLU A 171 14.41 -8.09 -8.63
C GLU A 171 13.92 -7.02 -7.65
N ILE A 172 13.96 -5.76 -8.11
CA ILE A 172 13.27 -4.63 -7.48
C ILE A 172 12.35 -4.02 -8.54
N TRP A 173 11.13 -3.70 -8.14
CA TRP A 173 10.13 -3.06 -8.97
C TRP A 173 9.65 -1.75 -8.35
N TRP A 174 9.44 -0.74 -9.19
CA TRP A 174 8.78 0.51 -8.85
C TRP A 174 7.50 0.63 -9.67
N LEU A 175 6.35 0.75 -9.00
CA LEU A 175 5.04 0.95 -9.60
C LEU A 175 4.55 2.35 -9.24
N GLU A 176 4.06 3.09 -10.24
CA GLU A 176 3.40 4.39 -10.06
C GLU A 176 1.94 4.26 -10.50
N THR A 177 1.02 4.80 -9.70
CA THR A 177 -0.43 4.79 -9.96
C THR A 177 -0.88 5.94 -10.85
#